data_AF-A0ABD0B4S8-F1
#
_entry.id   AF-A0ABD0B4S8-F1
#
_cell.length_a   1.000
_cell.length_b   1.000
_cell.length_c   1.000
_cell.angle_alpha   90.00
_cell.angle_beta   90.00
_cell.angle_gamma   90.00
#
_symmetry.space_group_name_H-M   'P 1'
#
loop_
_entity.id
_entity.type
_entity.pdbx_description
1 polymer ?
#
loop_
_entity_poly.entity_id
_entity_poly.type
_entity_poly.pdbx_seq_one_letter_code
_entity_poly.pdbx_strand_id
1 'polypeptide(L)'
;MSSMPQTETTDAIAPDINDEQYRWLTELIFDSKELDKLGGMVSEFNLFEAMGMVRQEIRHSHFLGTLFNPREPHGLGSRFFESLLSRLLYVPDRRSGEVSLLDIHLCDYDDLQVFREQDRIDLLLVSP
;
A
#
# COMPACT_ATOMS: atom_id res chain seq x y z
N MET A 1 28.06 -62.45 10.20
CA MET A 1 26.75 -61.79 10.33
C MET A 1 26.98 -60.51 11.11
N SER A 2 27.24 -59.40 10.42
CA SER A 2 27.40 -58.08 11.04
C SER A 2 26.38 -57.17 10.38
N SER A 3 25.37 -56.78 11.16
CA SER A 3 24.16 -56.11 10.71
C SER A 3 24.45 -54.64 10.39
N MET A 4 23.90 -54.16 9.27
CA MET A 4 23.95 -52.77 8.83
C MET A 4 23.29 -51.83 9.86
N PRO A 5 23.73 -50.56 9.96
CA PRO A 5 23.05 -49.58 10.78
C PRO A 5 21.72 -49.22 10.11
N GLN A 6 20.65 -49.23 10.90
CA GLN A 6 19.33 -48.80 10.44
C GLN A 6 19.36 -47.29 10.20
N THR A 7 18.84 -46.88 9.06
CA THR A 7 18.58 -45.49 8.69
C THR A 7 17.61 -44.90 9.71
N GLU A 8 18.08 -43.90 10.45
CA GLU A 8 17.25 -42.95 11.18
C GLU A 8 16.33 -42.27 10.16
N THR A 9 15.07 -42.69 10.11
CA THR A 9 14.00 -41.91 9.51
C THR A 9 13.90 -40.63 10.33
N THR A 10 14.30 -39.52 9.72
CA THR A 10 14.00 -38.17 10.16
C THR A 10 12.54 -38.11 10.55
N ASP A 11 12.27 -38.08 11.86
CA ASP A 11 11.00 -37.64 12.42
C ASP A 11 10.78 -36.22 11.90
N ALA A 12 10.02 -36.12 10.82
CA ALA A 12 9.42 -34.86 10.41
C ALA A 12 8.68 -34.37 11.66
N ILE A 13 9.06 -33.17 12.11
CA ILE A 13 8.39 -32.43 13.18
C ILE A 13 6.98 -32.14 12.68
N ALA A 14 6.09 -33.13 12.76
CA ALA A 14 4.66 -32.94 12.68
C ALA A 14 4.30 -32.34 14.05
N PRO A 15 3.89 -31.07 14.12
CA PRO A 15 3.42 -30.53 15.38
C PRO A 15 2.16 -31.33 15.77
N ASP A 16 1.96 -31.52 17.07
CA ASP A 16 0.74 -32.07 17.67
C ASP A 16 -0.43 -31.09 17.42
N ILE A 17 -0.82 -30.96 16.16
CA ILE A 17 -1.95 -30.16 15.72
C ILE A 17 -3.16 -31.08 15.85
N ASN A 18 -4.08 -30.72 16.75
CA ASN A 18 -5.38 -31.36 16.86
C ASN A 18 -5.99 -31.49 15.43
N ASP A 19 -6.43 -32.69 15.03
CA ASP A 19 -6.97 -32.96 13.67
C ASP A 19 -8.03 -31.94 13.23
N GLU A 20 -8.77 -31.40 14.20
CA GLU A 20 -9.76 -30.33 13.99
C GLU A 20 -9.13 -28.98 13.62
N GLN A 21 -8.01 -28.59 14.24
CA GLN A 21 -7.26 -27.39 13.89
C GLN A 21 -6.64 -27.51 12.50
N TYR A 22 -6.12 -28.69 12.14
CA TYR A 22 -5.58 -28.93 10.80
C TYR A 22 -6.68 -28.81 9.74
N ARG A 23 -7.86 -29.36 10.03
CA ARG A 23 -9.05 -29.23 9.17
C ARG A 23 -9.47 -27.76 9.00
N TRP A 24 -9.60 -26.99 10.08
CA TRP A 24 -9.97 -25.57 9.99
C TRP A 24 -8.93 -24.75 9.22
N LEU A 25 -7.64 -25.02 9.41
CA LEU A 25 -6.59 -24.36 8.66
C LEU A 25 -6.65 -24.71 7.16
N THR A 26 -6.98 -25.96 6.85
CA THR A 26 -7.13 -26.42 5.46
C THR A 26 -8.32 -25.72 4.79
N GLU A 27 -9.47 -25.67 5.46
CA GLU A 27 -10.66 -24.97 4.98
C GLU A 27 -10.41 -23.46 4.81
N LEU A 28 -9.69 -22.84 5.76
CA LEU A 28 -9.31 -21.43 5.67
C LEU A 28 -8.37 -21.12 4.50
N ILE A 29 -7.37 -21.96 4.24
CA ILE A 29 -6.37 -21.72 3.20
C ILE A 29 -6.93 -22.02 1.80
N PHE A 30 -7.73 -23.07 1.64
CA PHE A 30 -8.12 -23.59 0.34
C PHE A 30 -9.56 -23.26 -0.09
N ASP A 31 -10.48 -23.07 0.86
CA ASP A 31 -11.92 -22.93 0.57
C ASP A 31 -12.52 -21.57 1.00
N SER A 32 -11.69 -20.66 1.54
CA SER A 32 -12.14 -19.35 2.01
C SER A 32 -12.24 -18.32 0.88
N LYS A 33 -13.47 -18.11 0.39
CA LYS A 33 -13.78 -17.05 -0.57
C LYS A 33 -13.47 -15.66 -0.01
N GLU A 34 -13.62 -15.48 1.29
CA GLU A 34 -13.30 -14.25 2.00
C GLU A 34 -11.79 -13.98 1.99
N LEU A 35 -10.96 -15.03 2.16
CA LEU A 35 -9.51 -14.90 2.09
C LEU A 35 -9.04 -14.63 0.66
N ASP A 36 -9.64 -15.28 -0.33
CA ASP A 36 -9.37 -14.97 -1.75
C ASP A 36 -9.74 -13.53 -2.10
N LYS A 37 -10.89 -13.06 -1.61
CA LYS A 37 -11.32 -11.67 -1.81
C LYS A 37 -10.37 -10.70 -1.13
N LEU A 38 -9.93 -10.99 0.10
CA LEU A 38 -8.95 -10.19 0.82
C LEU A 38 -7.60 -10.20 0.07
N GLY A 39 -7.16 -11.37 -0.39
CA GLY A 39 -5.97 -11.52 -1.23
C GLY A 39 -6.06 -10.68 -2.48
N GLY A 40 -7.20 -10.69 -3.18
CA GLY A 40 -7.46 -9.83 -4.34
C GLY A 40 -7.41 -8.34 -4.03
N MET A 41 -7.87 -7.91 -2.84
CA MET A 41 -7.80 -6.51 -2.39
C MET A 41 -6.38 -6.07 -2.02
N VAL A 42 -5.50 -7.00 -1.63
CA VAL A 42 -4.12 -6.71 -1.20
C VAL A 42 -3.09 -7.03 -2.30
N SER A 43 -3.49 -7.76 -3.34
CA SER A 43 -2.70 -8.15 -4.52
C SER A 43 -2.43 -6.99 -5.50
N GLU A 44 -2.80 -5.76 -5.16
CA GLU A 44 -2.50 -4.62 -6.01
C GLU A 44 -0.98 -4.46 -6.18
N PHE A 45 -0.55 -4.18 -7.41
CA PHE A 45 0.85 -3.96 -7.71
C PHE A 45 1.40 -2.80 -6.87
N ASN A 46 2.37 -3.10 -6.02
CA ASN A 46 3.09 -2.11 -5.24
C ASN A 46 4.50 -1.91 -5.81
N LEU A 47 4.74 -0.74 -6.42
CA LEU A 47 6.05 -0.38 -6.98
C LEU A 47 7.18 -0.47 -5.93
N PHE A 48 6.93 -0.08 -4.69
CA PHE A 48 7.95 -0.13 -3.64
C PHE A 48 8.28 -1.56 -3.21
N GLU A 49 7.31 -2.47 -3.27
CA GLU A 49 7.55 -3.89 -3.03
C GLU A 49 8.37 -4.52 -4.15
N ALA A 50 7.96 -4.27 -5.40
CA ALA A 50 8.69 -4.75 -6.59
C ALA A 50 10.15 -4.26 -6.62
N MET A 51 10.42 -3.06 -6.11
CA MET A 51 11.76 -2.48 -6.01
C MET A 51 12.51 -2.87 -4.72
N GLY A 52 11.92 -3.65 -3.81
CA GLY A 52 12.54 -4.04 -2.54
C GLY A 52 12.74 -2.88 -1.55
N MET A 53 11.93 -1.82 -1.66
CA MET A 53 12.04 -0.58 -0.91
C MET A 53 10.96 -0.41 0.18
N VAL A 54 10.30 -1.49 0.59
CA VAL A 54 9.15 -1.46 1.51
C VAL A 54 9.43 -0.74 2.84
N ARG A 55 10.65 -0.83 3.37
CA ARG A 55 11.02 -0.24 4.68
C ARG A 55 11.77 1.09 4.58
N GLN A 56 11.72 1.75 3.42
CA GLN A 56 12.51 2.95 3.14
C GLN A 56 11.61 4.20 3.13
N GLU A 57 11.02 4.50 4.28
CA GLU A 57 10.00 5.57 4.45
C GLU A 57 10.48 6.93 3.92
N ILE A 58 11.72 7.34 4.21
CA ILE A 58 12.32 8.58 3.68
C ILE A 58 12.29 8.61 2.15
N ARG A 59 12.50 7.47 1.49
CA ARG A 59 12.45 7.40 0.01
C ARG A 59 11.02 7.44 -0.52
N HIS A 60 10.04 6.96 0.25
CA HIS A 60 8.63 7.10 -0.10
C HIS A 60 8.23 8.57 -0.04
N SER A 61 8.56 9.29 1.03
CA SER A 61 8.33 10.74 1.14
C SER A 61 9.03 11.51 0.03
N HIS A 62 10.26 11.11 -0.33
CA HIS A 62 10.97 11.70 -1.47
C HIS A 62 10.20 11.50 -2.78
N PHE A 63 9.80 10.26 -3.08
CA PHE A 63 9.08 9.91 -4.30
C PHE A 63 7.75 10.64 -4.41
N LEU A 64 6.94 10.61 -3.35
CA LEU A 64 5.66 11.31 -3.30
C LEU A 64 5.86 12.82 -3.42
N GLY A 65 6.84 13.40 -2.71
CA GLY A 65 7.15 14.82 -2.83
C GLY A 65 7.54 15.24 -4.26
N THR A 66 8.26 14.38 -4.99
CA THR A 66 8.54 14.61 -6.41
C THR A 66 7.27 14.57 -7.25
N LEU A 67 6.34 13.65 -7.01
CA LEU A 67 5.07 13.57 -7.76
C LEU A 67 4.12 14.73 -7.46
N PHE A 68 4.14 15.26 -6.23
CA PHE A 68 3.29 16.39 -5.86
C PHE A 68 3.82 17.73 -6.36
N ASN A 69 5.13 17.86 -6.62
CA ASN A 69 5.71 19.14 -7.01
C ASN A 69 5.55 19.37 -8.52
N PRO A 70 4.66 20.28 -8.99
CA PRO A 70 4.38 20.48 -10.41
C PRO A 70 5.61 20.96 -11.21
N ARG A 71 6.66 21.44 -10.53
CA ARG A 71 7.90 21.93 -11.12
C ARG A 71 8.95 20.84 -11.33
N GLU A 72 8.74 19.64 -10.80
CA GLU A 72 9.63 18.49 -11.01
C GLU A 72 9.40 17.84 -12.38
N PRO A 73 10.44 17.24 -12.99
CA PRO A 73 10.36 16.72 -14.35
C PRO A 73 9.69 15.34 -14.43
N HIS A 74 8.45 15.21 -13.95
CA HIS A 74 7.63 13.99 -14.07
C HIS A 74 6.50 14.11 -15.12
N GLY A 75 6.31 15.30 -15.70
CA GLY A 75 5.38 15.53 -16.83
C GLY A 75 3.89 15.51 -16.49
N LEU A 76 3.52 15.49 -15.20
CA LEU A 76 2.12 15.53 -14.76
C LEU A 76 1.67 16.94 -14.36
N GLY A 77 2.60 17.88 -14.11
CA GLY A 77 2.29 19.19 -13.54
C GLY A 77 1.49 19.07 -12.23
N SER A 78 0.50 19.93 -12.03
CA SER A 78 -0.42 19.90 -10.88
C SER A 78 -1.37 18.70 -10.84
N ARG A 79 -1.52 17.95 -11.94
CA ARG A 79 -2.60 16.96 -12.11
C ARG A 79 -2.56 15.83 -11.10
N PHE A 80 -1.38 15.48 -10.59
CA PHE A 80 -1.25 14.45 -9.56
C PHE A 80 -1.94 14.90 -8.26
N PHE A 81 -1.70 16.13 -7.83
CA PHE A 81 -2.33 16.73 -6.65
C PHE A 81 -3.85 16.90 -6.86
N GLU A 82 -4.27 17.44 -8.01
CA GLU A 82 -5.70 17.58 -8.36
C GLU A 82 -6.43 16.25 -8.33
N SER A 83 -5.84 15.20 -8.91
CA SER A 83 -6.45 13.87 -8.95
C SER A 83 -6.62 13.28 -7.55
N LEU A 84 -5.62 13.46 -6.68
CA LEU A 84 -5.73 13.06 -5.28
C LEU A 84 -6.85 13.82 -4.58
N LEU A 85 -6.91 15.15 -4.72
CA LEU A 85 -7.91 15.98 -4.05
C LEU A 85 -9.32 15.63 -4.53
N SER A 86 -9.51 15.46 -5.84
CA SER A 86 -10.78 15.01 -6.42
C SER A 86 -11.21 13.64 -5.89
N ARG A 87 -10.28 12.70 -5.71
CA ARG A 87 -10.60 11.38 -5.13
C ARG A 87 -10.91 11.45 -3.64
N LEU A 88 -10.23 12.32 -2.89
CA LEU A 88 -10.48 12.50 -1.45
C LEU A 88 -11.82 13.19 -1.17
N LEU A 89 -12.23 14.14 -2.04
CA LEU A 89 -13.50 14.85 -1.89
C LEU A 89 -14.69 14.10 -2.54
N TYR A 90 -14.43 13.25 -3.54
CA TYR A 90 -15.45 12.36 -4.11
C TYR A 90 -15.71 11.17 -3.17
N VAL A 91 -16.40 11.43 -2.05
CA VAL A 91 -16.92 10.39 -1.17
C VAL A 91 -18.45 10.34 -1.33
N PRO A 92 -19.02 9.24 -1.88
CA PRO A 92 -20.44 9.11 -2.15
C PRO A 92 -21.24 8.89 -0.85
N ASP A 93 -21.24 9.89 0.03
CA ASP A 93 -22.18 10.06 1.16
C ASP A 93 -21.84 11.31 2.01
N ARG A 94 -20.71 11.97 1.74
CA ARG A 94 -20.39 13.22 2.42
C ARG A 94 -21.15 14.35 1.76
N ARG A 95 -22.16 14.86 2.47
CA ARG A 95 -22.80 16.15 2.17
C ARG A 95 -21.69 17.19 2.04
N SER A 96 -21.38 17.53 0.80
CA SER A 96 -20.67 18.72 0.32
C SER A 96 -20.06 19.55 1.45
N GLY A 97 -18.75 19.40 1.65
CA GLY A 97 -17.98 20.49 2.24
C GLY A 97 -18.08 21.74 1.35
N GLU A 98 -17.62 22.88 1.86
CA GLU A 98 -17.63 24.17 1.15
C GLU A 98 -16.87 24.15 -0.20
N VAL A 99 -16.06 23.11 -0.45
CA VAL A 99 -15.27 22.94 -1.68
C VAL A 99 -15.88 21.83 -2.54
N SER A 100 -16.33 22.18 -3.74
CA SER A 100 -16.81 21.25 -4.76
C SER A 100 -15.68 20.72 -5.65
N LEU A 101 -15.95 19.65 -6.42
CA LEU A 101 -15.01 19.16 -7.44
C LEU A 101 -14.71 20.21 -8.52
N LEU A 102 -15.68 21.07 -8.81
CA LEU A 102 -15.49 22.15 -9.77
C LEU A 102 -14.51 23.19 -9.23
N ASP A 103 -14.59 23.52 -7.94
CA ASP A 103 -13.68 24.45 -7.30
C ASP A 103 -12.23 23.93 -7.36
N ILE A 104 -12.03 22.62 -7.16
CA ILE A 104 -10.70 22.00 -7.32
C ILE A 104 -10.14 22.26 -8.71
N HIS A 105 -10.91 21.99 -9.76
CA HIS A 105 -10.43 22.12 -11.15
C HIS A 105 -10.34 23.55 -11.66
N LEU A 106 -10.95 24.52 -10.96
CA LEU A 106 -10.84 25.94 -11.29
C LEU A 106 -9.63 26.61 -10.62
N CYS A 107 -9.11 26.04 -9.55
CA CYS A 107 -7.86 26.49 -8.93
C CYS A 107 -6.64 26.14 -9.80
N ASP A 108 -5.68 27.06 -9.85
CA ASP A 108 -4.34 26.81 -10.38
C ASP A 108 -3.45 26.34 -9.23
N TYR A 109 -2.75 25.23 -9.42
CA TYR A 109 -1.82 24.67 -8.44
C TYR A 109 -0.38 24.59 -8.98
N ASP A 110 -0.06 25.28 -10.09
CA ASP A 110 1.32 25.38 -10.57
C ASP A 110 2.24 26.08 -9.53
N ASP A 111 1.64 26.82 -8.60
CA ASP A 111 2.35 27.47 -7.51
C ASP A 111 2.66 26.56 -6.30
N LEU A 112 2.09 25.36 -6.24
CA LEU A 112 2.14 24.44 -5.10
C LEU A 112 3.58 24.23 -4.59
N GLN A 113 3.76 24.46 -3.29
CA GLN A 113 5.02 24.27 -2.60
C GLN A 113 5.00 22.95 -1.82
N VAL A 114 6.06 22.17 -1.97
CA VAL A 114 6.20 20.84 -1.36
C VAL A 114 7.37 20.85 -0.38
N PHE A 115 7.06 20.71 0.90
CA PHE A 115 8.03 20.56 1.97
C PHE A 115 8.06 19.10 2.42
N ARG A 116 9.26 18.61 2.74
CA ARG A 116 9.50 17.25 3.21
C ARG A 116 10.21 17.31 4.55
N GLU A 117 9.83 16.42 5.46
CA GLU A 117 10.50 16.25 6.75
C GLU A 117 10.62 17.57 7.55
N GLN A 118 9.62 18.45 7.44
CA GLN A 118 9.61 19.75 8.10
C GLN A 118 8.69 19.71 9.32
N ASP A 119 9.17 20.22 10.45
CA ASP A 119 8.36 20.33 11.69
C ASP A 119 7.72 19.00 12.16
N ARG A 120 8.40 17.86 11.91
CA ARG A 120 7.90 16.50 12.16
C ARG A 120 6.70 16.09 11.28
N ILE A 121 6.62 16.65 10.08
CA ILE A 121 5.67 16.30 9.03
C ILE A 121 6.45 15.71 7.85
N ASP A 122 6.11 14.49 7.45
CA ASP A 122 6.80 13.80 6.34
C ASP A 122 6.63 14.56 5.02
N LEU A 123 5.41 15.04 4.75
CA LEU A 123 5.04 15.82 3.57
C LEU A 123 4.03 16.92 3.89
N LEU A 124 4.37 18.17 3.57
CA LEU A 124 3.50 19.33 3.67
C LEU A 124 3.35 20.00 2.30
N LEU A 125 2.11 20.16 1.86
CA LEU A 125 1.74 20.80 0.59
C LEU A 125 1.06 22.14 0.88
N VAL A 126 1.52 23.22 0.24
CA VAL A 126 1.00 24.57 0.46
C VAL A 126 0.78 25.27 -0.88
N SER A 127 -0.46 25.64 -1.19
CA SER A 127 -0.82 26.61 -2.24
C SER A 127 -1.18 27.94 -1.56
N PRO A 128 -0.44 29.03 -1.84
CA PRO A 128 -0.70 30.38 -1.34
C PRO A 128 -2.07 30.99 -1.67
#